data_AF-A0A0L8GLJ7-F1
#
_entry.id   AF-A0A0L8GLJ7-F1
#
_cell.length_a   1.000
_cell.length_b   1.000
_cell.length_c   1.000
_cell.angle_alpha   90.00
_cell.angle_beta   90.00
_cell.angle_gamma   90.00
#
_symmetry.space_group_name_H-M   'P 1'
#
loop_
_entity.id
_entity.type
_entity.pdbx_description
1 polymer ?
#
loop_
_entity_poly.entity_id
_entity_poly.type
_entity_poly.pdbx_seq_one_letter_code
_entity_poly.pdbx_strand_id
1 'polypeptide(L)'
;MLFHDFSSEDGSSSDPCSVEYAGPTALSEPETMALANVMRLRQGELLAYISLHAYGQLWIYPWGYKMEEPSDVDDLNRLANRATNAIRHYSNTRYQVGSSARVLYIASGASDDYAKANHGIKYAYTVELRDLGHYGFLLPRKLIPKTCEETFVGLKAFAQGLSKKSRRQRKRRTKRRRRSRKRRT
;
A
#
# COMPACT_ATOMS: atom_id res chain seq x y z
N MET A 1 10.34 -1.81 -12.67
CA MET A 1 10.66 -2.82 -11.63
C MET A 1 9.42 -3.71 -11.40
N LEU A 2 9.32 -4.86 -12.08
CA LEU A 2 8.15 -5.74 -11.97
C LEU A 2 8.32 -6.79 -10.87
N PHE A 3 7.40 -6.81 -9.91
CA PHE A 3 7.25 -7.90 -8.95
C PHE A 3 6.46 -9.11 -9.49
N HIS A 4 5.78 -8.97 -10.63
CA HIS A 4 4.95 -10.02 -11.25
C HIS A 4 5.06 -9.99 -12.77
N ASP A 5 4.88 -11.14 -13.43
CA ASP A 5 4.90 -11.28 -14.89
C ASP A 5 3.61 -10.71 -15.50
N PHE A 6 3.56 -9.38 -15.61
CA PHE A 6 2.56 -8.64 -16.38
C PHE A 6 3.21 -8.04 -17.64
N SER A 7 4.23 -8.71 -18.19
CA SER A 7 5.04 -8.18 -19.31
C SER A 7 4.25 -7.90 -20.60
N SER A 8 2.95 -8.20 -20.60
CA SER A 8 2.00 -8.02 -21.71
C SER A 8 0.83 -7.06 -21.40
N GLU A 9 0.82 -6.36 -20.26
CA GLU A 9 -0.25 -5.42 -19.90
C GLU A 9 0.26 -3.98 -19.74
N ASP A 10 -0.58 -3.02 -20.14
CA ASP A 10 -0.34 -1.58 -20.09
C ASP A 10 0.32 -1.13 -18.75
N GLY A 11 1.21 -0.14 -18.81
CA GLY A 11 1.81 0.47 -17.61
C GLY A 11 3.21 -0.01 -17.21
N SER A 12 3.92 -0.73 -18.08
CA SER A 12 5.38 -0.94 -18.00
C SER A 12 5.99 -1.07 -19.39
N SER A 13 7.32 -1.09 -19.49
CA SER A 13 8.04 -1.18 -20.76
C SER A 13 9.02 -2.36 -20.81
N SER A 14 9.11 -3.01 -21.97
CA SER A 14 10.15 -4.02 -22.27
C SER A 14 11.43 -3.42 -22.86
N ASP A 15 11.46 -2.12 -23.14
CA ASP A 15 12.65 -1.41 -23.62
C ASP A 15 13.61 -1.14 -22.44
N PRO A 16 14.84 -1.69 -22.45
CA PRO A 16 15.84 -1.43 -21.42
C PRO A 16 16.24 0.05 -21.26
N CYS A 17 15.98 0.89 -22.27
CA CYS A 17 16.24 2.33 -22.21
C CYS A 17 15.09 3.12 -21.57
N SER A 18 13.93 2.49 -21.34
CA SER A 18 12.78 3.15 -20.74
C SER A 18 12.96 3.36 -19.24
N VAL A 19 12.50 4.51 -18.74
CA VAL A 19 12.41 4.77 -17.29
C VAL A 19 11.40 3.86 -16.59
N GLU A 20 10.51 3.21 -17.36
CA GLU A 20 9.52 2.24 -16.90
C GLU A 20 9.93 0.80 -17.24
N TYR A 21 11.22 0.56 -17.50
CA TYR A 21 11.71 -0.77 -17.82
C TYR A 21 11.34 -1.78 -16.73
N ALA A 22 10.72 -2.87 -17.20
CA ALA A 22 10.20 -3.93 -16.37
C ALA A 22 11.29 -4.81 -15.73
N GLY A 23 12.44 -4.91 -16.39
CA GLY A 23 13.41 -5.98 -16.22
C GLY A 23 13.18 -7.11 -17.24
N PRO A 24 14.16 -8.00 -17.45
CA PRO A 24 14.06 -9.10 -18.41
C PRO A 24 13.00 -10.15 -18.01
N THR A 25 12.74 -10.30 -16.71
CA THR A 25 11.69 -11.17 -16.14
C THR A 25 11.22 -10.60 -14.79
N ALA A 26 10.08 -11.07 -14.29
CA ALA A 26 9.62 -10.73 -12.95
C ALA A 26 10.65 -11.17 -11.88
N LEU A 27 10.90 -10.30 -10.89
CA LEU A 27 11.87 -10.52 -9.82
C LEU A 27 13.32 -10.73 -10.30
N SER A 28 13.68 -10.23 -11.48
CA SER A 28 15.05 -10.25 -12.01
C SER A 28 16.02 -9.39 -11.18
N GLU A 29 15.53 -8.27 -10.61
CA GLU A 29 16.35 -7.38 -9.79
C GLU A 29 16.58 -7.99 -8.39
N PRO A 30 17.84 -8.08 -7.91
CA PRO A 30 18.15 -8.70 -6.62
C PRO A 30 17.45 -8.01 -5.44
N GLU A 31 17.18 -6.70 -5.53
CA GLU A 31 16.45 -5.92 -4.54
C GLU A 31 14.98 -6.36 -4.45
N THR A 32 14.30 -6.54 -5.60
CA THR A 32 12.91 -7.05 -5.61
C THR A 32 12.84 -8.47 -5.09
N MET A 33 13.79 -9.32 -5.48
CA MET A 33 13.84 -10.71 -5.05
C MET A 33 14.05 -10.80 -3.53
N ALA A 34 14.89 -9.95 -2.95
CA ALA A 34 15.06 -9.87 -1.50
C ALA A 34 13.75 -9.50 -0.78
N LEU A 35 13.02 -8.49 -1.27
CA LEU A 35 11.74 -8.09 -0.69
C LEU A 35 10.67 -9.19 -0.83
N ALA A 36 10.57 -9.82 -2.00
CA ALA A 36 9.66 -10.92 -2.25
C ALA A 36 9.95 -12.13 -1.33
N ASN A 37 11.22 -12.41 -1.07
CA ASN A 37 11.63 -13.43 -0.11
C ASN A 37 11.17 -13.11 1.32
N VAL A 38 11.28 -11.86 1.77
CA VAL A 38 10.77 -11.46 3.10
C VAL A 38 9.25 -11.64 3.18
N MET A 39 8.50 -11.22 2.14
CA MET A 39 7.05 -11.40 2.10
C MET A 39 6.65 -12.88 2.17
N ARG A 40 7.35 -13.73 1.41
CA ARG A 40 7.15 -15.18 1.41
C ARG A 40 7.46 -15.81 2.77
N LEU A 41 8.60 -15.48 3.37
CA LEU A 41 9.02 -16.03 4.67
C LEU A 41 8.10 -15.61 5.82
N ARG A 42 7.42 -14.46 5.70
CA ARG A 42 6.52 -13.89 6.71
C ARG A 42 5.05 -13.97 6.29
N GLN A 43 4.73 -14.82 5.31
CA GLN A 43 3.39 -14.93 4.78
C GLN A 43 2.41 -15.33 5.89
N GLY A 44 1.31 -14.59 6.01
CA GLY A 44 0.33 -14.75 7.09
C GLY A 44 0.68 -14.06 8.42
N GLU A 45 1.93 -13.61 8.62
CA GLU A 45 2.34 -12.77 9.76
C GLU A 45 2.19 -11.28 9.44
N LEU A 46 2.44 -10.89 8.18
CA LEU A 46 2.38 -9.51 7.73
C LEU A 46 0.92 -9.02 7.63
N LEU A 47 0.58 -8.06 8.50
CA LEU A 47 -0.77 -7.46 8.51
C LEU A 47 -0.92 -6.37 7.46
N ALA A 48 0.15 -5.65 7.13
CA ALA A 48 0.14 -4.53 6.21
C ALA A 48 1.48 -4.40 5.49
N TYR A 49 1.44 -3.81 4.30
CA TYR A 49 2.58 -3.41 3.49
C TYR A 49 2.40 -1.95 3.10
N ILE A 50 3.45 -1.14 3.23
CA ILE A 50 3.45 0.27 2.85
C ILE A 50 4.74 0.54 2.10
N SER A 51 4.64 0.91 0.82
CA SER A 51 5.74 1.47 0.04
C SER A 51 5.69 3.00 0.14
N LEU A 52 6.82 3.64 0.44
CA LEU A 52 6.91 5.10 0.52
C LEU A 52 7.63 5.63 -0.72
N HIS A 53 6.99 6.57 -1.41
CA HIS A 53 7.44 7.19 -2.64
C HIS A 53 7.30 8.71 -2.54
N ALA A 54 7.75 9.43 -3.57
CA ALA A 54 7.43 10.83 -3.78
C ALA A 54 7.32 11.07 -5.29
N TYR A 55 6.54 12.02 -5.78
CA TYR A 55 5.69 12.99 -5.08
C TYR A 55 4.24 12.90 -5.55
N GLY A 56 3.33 13.58 -4.87
CA GLY A 56 1.93 13.69 -5.30
C GLY A 56 0.93 13.83 -4.17
N GLN A 57 1.35 13.66 -2.91
CA GLN A 57 0.47 13.62 -1.75
C GLN A 57 -0.69 12.64 -1.94
N LEU A 58 -0.36 11.38 -2.23
CA LEU A 58 -1.31 10.31 -2.47
C LEU A 58 -1.17 9.22 -1.41
N TRP A 59 -2.28 8.61 -1.01
CA TRP A 59 -2.33 7.40 -0.19
C TRP A 59 -3.17 6.38 -0.94
N ILE A 60 -2.50 5.66 -1.85
CA ILE A 60 -3.13 4.77 -2.82
C ILE A 60 -3.03 3.32 -2.40
N TYR A 61 -3.94 2.51 -2.91
CA TYR A 61 -4.00 1.08 -2.66
C TYR A 61 -4.21 0.32 -3.98
N PRO A 62 -4.03 -1.01 -4.00
CA PRO A 62 -4.29 -1.83 -5.18
C PRO A 62 -5.70 -1.66 -5.76
N TRP A 63 -5.94 -1.85 -7.05
CA TRP A 63 -4.97 -2.31 -8.04
C TRP A 63 -4.32 -1.14 -8.79
N GLY A 64 -3.03 -1.28 -9.13
CA GLY A 64 -2.32 -0.45 -10.08
C GLY A 64 -2.38 -1.00 -11.49
N TYR A 65 -2.34 -2.32 -11.65
CA TYR A 65 -2.34 -2.96 -12.98
C TYR A 65 -3.72 -3.01 -13.66
N LYS A 66 -4.83 -2.68 -12.96
CA LYS A 66 -6.18 -2.69 -13.54
C LYS A 66 -7.13 -1.70 -12.87
N MET A 67 -8.17 -1.27 -13.62
CA MET A 67 -9.18 -0.31 -13.16
C MET A 67 -10.23 -0.88 -12.20
N GLU A 68 -10.36 -2.20 -12.13
CA GLU A 68 -11.28 -2.86 -11.20
C GLU A 68 -10.83 -2.61 -9.75
N GLU A 69 -11.77 -2.28 -8.87
CA GLU A 69 -11.46 -2.11 -7.44
C GLU A 69 -11.28 -3.48 -6.74
N PRO A 70 -10.45 -3.56 -5.69
CA PRO A 70 -10.37 -4.76 -4.87
C PRO A 70 -11.68 -4.97 -4.09
N SER A 71 -12.03 -6.24 -3.85
CA SER A 71 -13.26 -6.62 -3.13
C SER A 71 -13.36 -6.08 -1.70
N ASP A 72 -12.26 -5.58 -1.14
CA ASP A 72 -12.19 -4.97 0.19
C ASP A 72 -11.87 -3.46 0.17
N VAL A 73 -12.21 -2.77 -0.92
CA VAL A 73 -12.06 -1.31 -1.12
C VAL A 73 -12.53 -0.47 0.07
N ASP A 74 -13.69 -0.78 0.67
CA ASP A 74 -14.21 -0.05 1.84
C ASP A 74 -13.29 -0.15 3.06
N ASP A 75 -12.63 -1.30 3.22
CA ASP A 75 -11.69 -1.52 4.30
C ASP A 75 -10.41 -0.73 4.11
N LEU A 76 -9.96 -0.63 2.86
CA LEU A 76 -8.76 0.10 2.46
C LEU A 76 -9.00 1.61 2.60
N ASN A 77 -10.06 2.12 1.98
CA ASN A 77 -10.48 3.52 2.06
C ASN A 77 -10.62 4.01 3.50
N ARG A 78 -11.30 3.25 4.36
CA ARG A 78 -11.48 3.67 5.75
C ARG A 78 -10.16 3.82 6.50
N LEU A 79 -9.19 2.95 6.23
CA LEU A 79 -7.91 2.97 6.95
C LEU A 79 -6.95 4.02 6.39
N ALA A 80 -6.90 4.18 5.05
CA ALA A 80 -6.19 5.27 4.40
C ALA A 80 -6.73 6.64 4.84
N ASN A 81 -8.05 6.85 4.79
CA ASN A 81 -8.68 8.09 5.26
C ASN A 81 -8.39 8.39 6.73
N ARG A 82 -8.25 7.38 7.58
CA ARG A 82 -7.83 7.59 8.98
C ARG A 82 -6.43 8.18 9.05
N ALA A 83 -5.51 7.72 8.21
CA ALA A 83 -4.12 8.20 8.17
C ALA A 83 -4.04 9.61 7.57
N THR A 84 -4.68 9.84 6.42
CA THR A 84 -4.64 11.12 5.71
C THR A 84 -5.36 12.23 6.48
N ASN A 85 -6.45 11.93 7.20
CA ASN A 85 -7.07 12.90 8.10
C ASN A 85 -6.15 13.28 9.26
N ALA A 86 -5.37 12.34 9.81
CA ALA A 86 -4.41 12.65 10.87
C ALA A 86 -3.29 13.57 10.37
N ILE A 87 -2.79 13.33 9.15
CA ILE A 87 -1.85 14.25 8.46
C ILE A 87 -2.47 15.63 8.30
N ARG A 88 -3.70 15.71 7.77
CA ARG A 88 -4.42 16.98 7.58
C ARG A 88 -4.60 17.75 8.89
N HIS A 89 -4.91 17.07 9.99
CA HIS A 89 -5.02 17.73 11.29
C HIS A 89 -3.67 18.23 11.83
N TYR A 90 -2.57 17.56 11.50
CA TYR A 90 -1.23 17.93 11.96
C TYR A 90 -0.64 19.12 11.18
N SER A 91 -0.67 19.06 9.85
CA SER A 91 0.08 19.98 8.98
C SER A 91 -0.78 20.72 7.94
N ASN A 92 -2.10 20.50 7.95
CA ASN A 92 -3.06 20.94 6.92
C ASN A 92 -2.79 20.40 5.52
N THR A 93 -1.84 19.46 5.37
CA THR A 93 -1.58 18.81 4.09
C THR A 93 -2.65 17.78 3.76
N ARG A 94 -3.09 17.78 2.51
CA ARG A 94 -4.17 16.92 2.03
C ARG A 94 -3.59 15.85 1.15
N TYR A 95 -3.87 14.60 1.52
CA TYR A 95 -3.52 13.45 0.71
C TYR A 95 -4.80 12.89 0.08
N GLN A 96 -4.75 12.62 -1.24
CA GLN A 96 -5.84 11.96 -1.95
C GLN A 96 -5.77 10.44 -1.72
N VAL A 97 -6.92 9.80 -1.59
CA VAL A 97 -7.04 8.35 -1.36
C VAL A 97 -7.82 7.73 -2.52
N GLY A 98 -7.37 6.57 -2.99
CA GLY A 98 -8.08 5.75 -3.97
C GLY A 98 -7.22 4.60 -4.50
N SER A 99 -7.75 3.84 -5.47
CA SER A 99 -6.96 2.82 -6.16
C SER A 99 -5.89 3.49 -7.02
N SER A 100 -4.71 2.86 -7.10
CA SER A 100 -3.55 3.39 -7.84
C SER A 100 -3.92 3.69 -9.30
N ALA A 101 -4.55 2.73 -10.00
CA ALA A 101 -4.95 2.89 -11.40
C ALA A 101 -5.90 4.07 -11.65
N ARG A 102 -6.77 4.40 -10.70
CA ARG A 102 -7.78 5.47 -10.86
C ARG A 102 -7.31 6.83 -10.42
N VAL A 103 -6.43 6.90 -9.42
CA VAL A 103 -5.94 8.17 -8.86
C VAL A 103 -4.68 8.64 -9.57
N LEU A 104 -3.87 7.71 -10.07
CA LEU A 104 -2.59 8.00 -10.70
C LEU A 104 -2.63 7.60 -12.18
N TYR A 105 -2.27 6.35 -12.50
CA TYR A 105 -2.36 5.74 -13.82
C TYR A 105 -2.19 4.22 -13.70
N ILE A 106 -2.49 3.48 -14.77
CA ILE A 106 -2.25 2.03 -14.81
C ILE A 106 -0.73 1.76 -14.78
N ALA A 107 -0.27 1.02 -13.77
CA ALA A 107 1.13 0.63 -13.61
C ALA A 107 1.19 -0.85 -13.26
N SER A 108 1.88 -1.64 -14.10
CA SER A 108 2.02 -3.08 -13.89
C SER A 108 3.23 -3.42 -13.03
N GLY A 109 3.12 -4.50 -12.26
CA GLY A 109 4.18 -5.06 -11.41
C GLY A 109 4.61 -4.23 -10.20
N ALA A 110 3.78 -3.29 -9.73
CA ALA A 110 4.00 -2.59 -8.46
C ALA A 110 4.03 -3.55 -7.25
N SER A 111 4.79 -3.18 -6.21
CA SER A 111 5.04 -4.02 -5.04
C SER A 111 3.83 -4.19 -4.12
N ASP A 112 2.94 -3.20 -4.06
CA ASP A 112 1.71 -3.23 -3.27
C ASP A 112 0.68 -4.17 -3.88
N ASP A 113 0.55 -4.18 -5.20
CA ASP A 113 -0.23 -5.18 -5.95
C ASP A 113 0.32 -6.58 -5.69
N TYR A 114 1.63 -6.79 -5.82
CA TYR A 114 2.27 -8.08 -5.54
C TYR A 114 2.08 -8.54 -4.08
N ALA A 115 2.25 -7.63 -3.12
CA ALA A 115 2.03 -7.91 -1.70
C ALA A 115 0.60 -8.42 -1.44
N LYS A 116 -0.40 -7.82 -2.10
CA LYS A 116 -1.80 -8.19 -1.94
C LYS A 116 -2.16 -9.46 -2.70
N ALA A 117 -1.81 -9.55 -3.98
CA ALA A 117 -2.18 -10.65 -4.88
C ALA A 117 -1.45 -11.95 -4.53
N ASN A 118 -0.13 -11.90 -4.37
CA ASN A 118 0.70 -13.10 -4.24
C ASN A 118 0.87 -13.54 -2.78
N HIS A 119 0.88 -12.59 -1.83
CA HIS A 119 1.15 -12.89 -0.41
C HIS A 119 -0.07 -12.70 0.50
N GLY A 120 -1.21 -12.24 -0.03
CA GLY A 120 -2.45 -12.09 0.72
C GLY A 120 -2.39 -11.00 1.80
N ILE A 121 -1.45 -10.05 1.70
CA ILE A 121 -1.34 -8.93 2.63
C ILE A 121 -2.50 -7.98 2.38
N LYS A 122 -3.54 -8.07 3.23
CA LYS A 122 -4.80 -7.35 3.04
C LYS A 122 -4.63 -5.84 2.86
N TYR A 123 -3.81 -5.23 3.73
CA TYR A 123 -3.61 -3.78 3.82
C TYR A 123 -2.30 -3.38 3.14
N ALA A 124 -2.27 -3.41 1.81
CA ALA A 124 -1.15 -2.95 0.99
C ALA A 124 -1.42 -1.52 0.48
N TYR A 125 -0.42 -0.64 0.54
CA TYR A 125 -0.52 0.75 0.11
C TYR A 125 0.79 1.25 -0.48
N THR A 126 0.67 2.25 -1.35
CA THR A 126 1.75 3.15 -1.73
C THR A 126 1.40 4.56 -1.23
N VAL A 127 2.37 5.26 -0.66
CA VAL A 127 2.21 6.65 -0.21
C VAL A 127 3.16 7.54 -0.98
N GLU A 128 2.60 8.40 -1.83
CA GLU A 128 3.34 9.46 -2.51
C GLU A 128 3.40 10.68 -1.59
N LEU A 129 4.60 11.03 -1.14
CA LEU A 129 4.82 12.12 -0.19
C LEU A 129 4.70 13.50 -0.86
N ARG A 130 5.08 14.55 -0.13
CA ARG A 130 5.11 15.92 -0.65
C ARG A 130 6.06 16.07 -1.85
N ASP A 131 5.84 17.06 -2.72
CA ASP A 131 4.72 17.99 -2.75
C ASP A 131 3.73 17.64 -3.89
N LEU A 132 3.07 18.63 -4.49
CA LEU A 132 2.17 18.45 -5.63
C LEU A 132 2.86 18.76 -6.98
N GLY A 133 4.19 18.78 -7.01
CA GLY A 133 5.00 19.04 -8.21
C GLY A 133 5.58 20.45 -8.30
N HIS A 134 5.47 21.27 -7.25
CA HIS A 134 6.14 22.58 -7.25
C HIS A 134 7.66 22.41 -7.14
N TYR A 135 8.10 21.53 -6.25
CA TYR A 135 9.48 21.07 -6.16
C TYR A 135 9.66 19.64 -6.70
N GLY A 136 8.60 18.83 -6.64
CA GLY A 136 8.65 17.43 -7.03
C GLY A 136 9.74 16.66 -6.27
N PHE A 137 10.62 15.97 -7.00
CA PHE A 137 11.74 15.23 -6.43
C PHE A 137 12.82 16.12 -5.78
N LEU A 138 12.86 17.42 -6.08
CA LEU A 138 13.84 18.37 -5.55
C LEU A 138 13.30 19.15 -4.34
N LEU A 139 12.58 18.46 -3.45
CA LEU A 139 11.97 19.04 -2.27
C LEU A 139 13.03 19.70 -1.37
N PRO A 140 12.90 21.00 -1.02
CA PRO A 140 13.88 21.70 -0.19
C PRO A 140 14.15 21.01 1.14
N ARG A 141 15.43 20.94 1.54
CA ARG A 141 15.87 20.32 2.82
C ARG A 141 15.06 20.78 4.04
N LYS A 142 14.64 22.06 4.08
CA LYS A 142 13.83 22.63 5.15
C LYS A 142 12.45 21.98 5.33
N LEU A 143 11.94 21.30 4.30
CA LEU A 143 10.65 20.60 4.32
C LEU A 143 10.79 19.13 4.75
N ILE A 144 11.99 18.55 4.78
CA ILE A 144 12.21 17.15 5.16
C ILE A 144 11.62 16.87 6.55
N PRO A 145 11.92 17.63 7.63
CA PRO A 145 11.36 17.34 8.95
C PRO A 145 9.83 17.37 8.95
N LYS A 146 9.23 18.36 8.29
CA LYS A 146 7.76 18.51 8.22
C LYS A 146 7.11 17.33 7.48
N THR A 147 7.71 16.88 6.38
CA THR A 147 7.23 15.70 5.62
C THR A 147 7.35 14.43 6.46
N CYS A 148 8.47 14.23 7.16
CA CYS A 148 8.67 13.05 8.00
C CYS A 148 7.69 13.02 9.19
N GLU A 149 7.51 14.14 9.89
CA GLU A 149 6.63 14.25 11.04
C GLU A 149 5.17 13.98 10.68
N GLU A 150 4.65 14.60 9.61
CA GLU A 150 3.27 14.38 9.19
C GLU A 150 3.06 12.93 8.74
N THR A 151 4.01 12.37 7.99
CA THR A 151 3.97 10.96 7.56
C THR A 151 3.95 10.03 8.76
N PHE A 152 4.77 10.28 9.78
CA PHE A 152 4.78 9.51 11.01
C PHE A 152 3.44 9.59 11.75
N VAL A 153 2.83 10.78 11.83
CA VAL A 153 1.47 10.95 12.41
C VAL A 153 0.44 10.11 11.64
N GLY A 154 0.49 10.12 10.30
CA GLY A 154 -0.36 9.30 9.45
C GLY A 154 -0.17 7.79 9.70
N LEU A 155 1.08 7.32 9.69
CA LEU A 155 1.45 5.92 9.95
C LEU A 155 1.04 5.46 11.36
N LYS A 156 1.19 6.33 12.37
CA LYS A 156 0.74 6.04 13.74
C LYS A 156 -0.78 5.87 13.79
N ALA A 157 -1.53 6.77 13.13
CA ALA A 157 -2.99 6.66 13.06
C ALA A 157 -3.44 5.39 12.32
N PHE A 158 -2.75 5.05 11.22
CA PHE A 158 -2.93 3.81 10.46
C PHE A 158 -2.73 2.56 11.35
N ALA A 159 -1.58 2.46 12.01
CA ALA A 159 -1.24 1.32 12.86
C ALA A 159 -2.24 1.11 14.02
N GLN A 160 -2.70 2.20 14.64
CA GLN A 160 -3.76 2.14 15.66
C GLN A 160 -5.09 1.62 15.09
N GLY A 161 -5.41 1.95 13.84
CA GLY A 161 -6.59 1.46 13.13
C GLY A 161 -6.55 -0.06 12.93
N LEU A 162 -5.39 -0.59 12.56
CA LEU A 162 -5.16 -2.04 12.41
C LEU A 162 -5.36 -2.80 13.73
N SER A 163 -4.74 -2.34 14.82
CA SER A 163 -4.80 -2.99 16.13
C SER A 163 -6.23 -3.12 16.68
N LYS A 164 -7.06 -2.09 16.50
CA LYS A 164 -8.48 -2.14 16.92
C LYS A 164 -9.25 -3.22 16.14
N LYS A 165 -8.95 -3.41 14.87
CA LYS A 165 -9.65 -4.38 14.01
C LYS A 165 -9.23 -5.82 14.30
N SER A 166 -7.93 -6.07 14.51
CA SER A 166 -7.43 -7.41 14.88
C SER A 166 -8.05 -7.89 16.20
N ARG A 167 -8.12 -7.00 17.22
CA ARG A 167 -8.76 -7.30 18.51
C ARG A 167 -10.26 -7.61 18.36
N ARG A 168 -10.98 -6.88 17.51
CA ARG A 168 -12.42 -7.12 17.22
C ARG A 168 -12.64 -8.46 16.51
N GLN A 169 -11.84 -8.79 15.50
CA GLN A 169 -11.94 -10.07 14.80
C GLN A 169 -11.65 -11.26 15.72
N ARG A 170 -10.63 -11.15 16.59
CA ARG A 170 -10.32 -12.16 17.61
C ARG A 170 -11.51 -12.40 18.54
N LYS A 171 -12.11 -11.34 19.09
CA LYS A 171 -13.31 -11.43 19.96
C LYS A 171 -14.49 -12.11 19.26
N ARG A 172 -14.76 -11.79 17.99
CA ARG A 172 -15.85 -12.42 17.19
C ARG A 172 -15.62 -13.91 16.97
N ARG A 173 -14.39 -14.33 16.61
CA ARG A 173 -14.01 -15.75 16.46
C ARG A 173 -14.20 -16.53 17.75
N THR A 174 -13.75 -16.00 18.90
CA THR A 174 -13.94 -16.63 20.20
C THR A 174 -15.42 -16.80 20.56
N LYS A 175 -16.25 -15.77 20.29
CA LYS A 175 -17.71 -15.84 20.56
C LYS A 175 -18.42 -16.86 19.66
N ARG A 176 -18.04 -16.98 18.38
CA ARG A 176 -18.56 -18.02 17.47
C ARG A 176 -18.20 -19.43 17.93
N ARG A 177 -16.95 -19.69 18.29
CA ARG A 177 -16.49 -21.00 18.84
C ARG A 177 -17.23 -21.39 20.13
N ARG A 178 -17.50 -20.44 21.03
CA ARG A 178 -18.28 -20.69 22.25
C ARG A 178 -19.74 -21.05 21.94
N ARG A 179 -20.37 -20.39 20.96
CA ARG A 179 -21.75 -20.67 20.52
C ARG A 179 -21.88 -22.02 19.81
N SER A 180 -20.89 -22.43 19.00
CA SER A 180 -20.92 -23.73 18.34
C SER A 180 -20.74 -24.90 19.31
N ARG A 181 -19.93 -24.73 20.38
CA ARG A 181 -19.80 -25.74 21.45
C ARG A 181 -21.09 -25.92 22.25
N LYS A 182 -21.79 -24.84 22.59
CA LYS A 182 -23.08 -24.88 23.31
C LYS A 182 -24.26 -25.46 22.51
N ARG A 183 -24.14 -25.62 21.19
CA ARG A 183 -25.19 -26.22 20.33
C ARG A 183 -24.98 -27.71 20.07
N ARG A 184 -23.89 -28.29 20.57
CA ARG A 184 -23.52 -29.71 20.42
C ARG A 184 -23.65 -30.49 21.74
N THR A 185 -24.16 -29.83 22.78
CA THR A 185 -24.48 -30.34 24.12
C THR A 185 -25.95 -30.09 24.34
#